data_AF-A0A637ZAC4-F1
#
_entry.id   AF-A0A637ZAC4-F1
#
_cell.length_a   1.000
_cell.length_b   1.000
_cell.length_c   1.000
_cell.angle_alpha   90.00
_cell.angle_beta   90.00
_cell.angle_gamma   90.00
#
_symmetry.space_group_name_H-M   'P 1'
#
loop_
_entity.id
_entity.type
_entity.pdbx_description
1 polymer ?
#
loop_
_entity_poly.entity_id
_entity_poly.type
_entity_poly.pdbx_seq_one_letter_code
_entity_poly.pdbx_strand_id
1 'polypeptide(L)'
;MVCRYFMAALPYMQLYIADYLADTMHLSTEEHGAYLLLMFNYWQTGRAIPKSRLAKIARLDNERWISVEESLSEFFIDNGEEWIHERIEQDLASVHAKLEQRSAAGKASVAKRKANKT
;
A
#
# COMPACT_ATOMS: atom_id res chain seq x y z
N MET A 1 1.66 18.79 -17.19
CA MET A 1 0.31 18.71 -16.58
C MET A 1 0.13 17.27 -16.08
N VAL A 2 0.66 16.94 -14.91
CA VAL A 2 0.54 15.59 -14.36
C VAL A 2 -0.84 15.52 -13.72
N CYS A 3 -1.76 14.83 -14.37
CA CYS A 3 -3.04 14.47 -13.77
C CYS A 3 -2.72 13.59 -12.55
N ARG A 4 -2.56 14.21 -11.38
CA ARG A 4 -2.65 13.51 -10.10
C ARG A 4 -4.07 12.97 -10.07
N TYR A 5 -4.21 11.71 -10.47
CA TYR A 5 -5.31 10.87 -10.02
C TYR A 5 -5.13 10.77 -8.50
N PHE A 6 -5.59 11.80 -7.79
CA PHE A 6 -5.83 11.75 -6.36
C PHE A 6 -7.07 10.86 -6.25
N MET A 7 -6.89 9.54 -6.42
CA MET A 7 -7.86 8.58 -5.91
C MET A 7 -8.11 9.02 -4.47
N ALA A 8 -9.37 9.24 -4.11
CA ALA A 8 -9.76 9.64 -2.77
C ALA A 8 -8.89 8.87 -1.76
N ALA A 9 -8.22 9.60 -0.86
CA ALA A 9 -7.26 9.02 0.07
C ALA A 9 -7.82 7.71 0.64
N LEU A 10 -7.08 6.61 0.48
CA LEU A 10 -7.52 5.30 0.96
C LEU A 10 -7.83 5.44 2.45
N PRO A 11 -9.07 5.13 2.88
CA PRO A 11 -9.60 5.68 4.12
C PRO A 11 -8.89 5.15 5.38
N TYR A 12 -8.35 3.93 5.32
CA TYR A 12 -7.54 3.30 6.36
C TYR A 12 -6.89 2.03 5.82
N MET A 13 -5.74 1.63 6.36
CA MET A 13 -5.10 0.33 6.09
C MET A 13 -5.46 -0.65 7.23
N GLN A 14 -5.84 -1.88 6.89
CA GLN A 14 -6.06 -2.93 7.89
C GLN A 14 -4.75 -3.61 8.25
N LEU A 15 -4.38 -3.57 9.53
CA LEU A 15 -3.20 -4.27 10.05
C LEU A 15 -3.63 -5.26 11.14
N TYR A 16 -3.56 -6.55 10.82
CA TYR A 16 -3.80 -7.64 11.76
C TYR A 16 -2.54 -7.87 12.59
N ILE A 17 -2.59 -7.49 13.88
CA ILE A 17 -1.41 -7.48 14.75
C ILE A 17 -0.85 -8.89 15.00
N ALA A 18 -1.74 -9.89 15.15
CA ALA A 18 -1.31 -11.28 15.36
C ALA A 18 -0.51 -11.80 14.16
N ASP A 19 -1.04 -11.62 12.95
CA ASP A 19 -0.38 -12.05 11.71
C ASP A 19 0.92 -11.27 11.49
N TYR A 20 0.89 -9.94 11.68
CA TYR A 20 2.07 -9.10 11.57
C TYR A 20 3.18 -9.58 12.50
N LEU A 21 2.88 -9.80 13.78
CA LEU A 21 3.88 -10.27 14.74
C LEU A 21 4.38 -11.67 14.38
N ALA A 22 3.48 -12.60 14.01
CA ALA A 22 3.85 -13.96 13.65
C ALA A 22 4.92 -14.01 12.54
N ASP A 23 4.79 -13.14 11.53
CA ASP A 23 5.71 -13.08 10.39
C ASP A 23 6.96 -12.23 10.67
N THR A 24 6.97 -11.39 11.71
CA THR A 24 8.04 -10.40 11.93
C THR A 24 8.76 -10.51 13.28
N MET A 25 8.48 -11.53 14.09
CA MET A 25 9.06 -11.67 15.44
C MET A 25 10.60 -11.69 15.48
N HIS A 26 11.26 -12.07 14.39
CA HIS A 26 12.72 -12.11 14.27
C HIS A 26 13.33 -10.74 13.97
N LEU A 27 12.53 -9.75 13.57
CA LEU A 27 13.01 -8.42 13.25
C LEU A 27 13.39 -7.66 14.53
N SER A 28 14.45 -6.85 14.42
CA SER A 28 14.79 -5.83 15.40
C SER A 28 13.79 -4.67 15.35
N THR A 29 13.78 -3.85 16.40
CA THR A 29 12.92 -2.65 16.49
C THR A 29 13.11 -1.70 15.31
N GLU A 30 14.34 -1.56 14.80
CA GLU A 30 14.63 -0.69 13.65
C GLU A 30 14.08 -1.28 12.35
N GLU A 31 14.25 -2.59 12.13
CA GLU A 31 13.72 -3.29 10.96
C GLU A 31 12.20 -3.26 10.94
N HIS A 32 11.53 -3.45 12.09
CA HIS A 32 10.09 -3.20 12.20
C HIS A 32 9.71 -1.78 11.80
N GLY A 33 10.44 -0.78 12.28
CA GLY A 33 10.20 0.62 11.95
C GLY A 33 10.36 0.89 10.44
N ALA A 34 11.43 0.38 9.84
CA ALA A 34 11.69 0.48 8.40
C ALA A 34 10.59 -0.20 7.58
N TYR A 35 10.22 -1.43 7.96
CA TYR A 35 9.17 -2.19 7.29
C TYR A 35 7.82 -1.47 7.32
N LEU A 36 7.39 -0.99 8.51
CA LEU A 36 6.15 -0.25 8.64
C LEU A 36 6.15 1.03 7.79
N LEU A 37 7.26 1.78 7.75
CA LEU A 37 7.37 2.97 6.90
C LEU A 37 7.22 2.65 5.41
N LEU A 38 7.81 1.54 4.94
CA LEU A 38 7.65 1.05 3.58
C LEU A 38 6.20 0.65 3.30
N MET A 39 5.56 -0.13 4.19
CA MET A 39 4.15 -0.50 4.09
C MET A 39 3.24 0.74 4.01
N PHE A 40 3.48 1.75 4.84
CA PHE A 40 2.70 3.00 4.84
C PHE A 40 2.86 3.77 3.53
N ASN A 41 4.09 3.85 3.00
CA ASN A 41 4.34 4.50 1.71
C ASN A 41 3.64 3.75 0.56
N TYR A 42 3.74 2.42 0.57
CA TYR A 42 3.08 1.56 -0.41
C TYR A 42 1.57 1.78 -0.38
N TRP A 43 0.95 1.70 0.79
CA TRP A 43 -0.48 1.94 0.97
C TRP A 43 -0.89 3.33 0.51
N GLN A 44 -0.15 4.37 0.92
CA GLN A 44 -0.48 5.75 0.59
C GLN A 44 -0.39 6.04 -0.92
N THR A 45 0.59 5.44 -1.60
CA THR A 45 0.81 5.67 -3.03
C THR A 45 0.03 4.71 -3.92
N GLY A 46 -0.33 3.54 -3.40
CA GLY A 46 -0.94 2.45 -4.14
C GLY A 46 -0.03 1.89 -5.23
N ARG A 47 1.29 1.93 -5.05
CA ARG A 47 2.29 1.58 -6.06
C ARG A 47 3.48 0.86 -5.44
N ALA A 48 4.10 0.01 -6.24
CA ALA A 48 5.41 -0.56 -5.97
C ALA A 48 6.45 0.52 -5.65
N ILE A 49 7.43 0.18 -4.81
CA ILE A 49 8.43 1.13 -4.32
C ILE A 49 9.70 0.96 -5.15
N PRO A 50 10.15 2.00 -5.88
CA PRO A 50 11.43 1.93 -6.59
C PRO A 50 12.59 1.71 -5.62
N LYS A 51 13.50 0.80 -5.95
CA LYS A 51 14.68 0.47 -5.11
C LYS A 51 15.48 1.69 -4.69
N SER A 52 15.64 2.64 -5.62
CA SER A 52 16.31 3.93 -5.39
C SER A 52 15.70 4.79 -4.27
N ARG A 53 14.51 4.46 -3.77
CA ARG A 53 13.79 5.22 -2.74
C ARG A 53 13.68 4.50 -1.40
N LEU A 54 14.03 3.22 -1.33
CA LEU A 54 13.78 2.38 -0.15
C LEU A 54 14.43 2.95 1.11
N ALA A 55 15.75 3.17 1.09
CA ALA A 55 16.50 3.77 2.20
C ALA A 55 15.88 5.10 2.68
N LYS A 56 15.53 5.97 1.72
CA LYS A 56 14.95 7.28 2.02
C LYS A 56 13.56 7.18 2.67
N ILE A 57 12.72 6.25 2.24
CA ILE A 57 11.38 6.03 2.81
C ILE A 57 11.51 5.40 4.20
N ALA A 58 12.40 4.41 4.34
CA ALA A 58 12.73 3.77 5.61
C ALA A 58 13.43 4.72 6.61
N ARG A 59 13.87 5.89 6.15
CA ARG A 59 14.60 6.91 6.93
C ARG A 59 15.95 6.41 7.45
N LEU A 60 16.61 5.57 6.66
CA LEU A 60 17.94 5.07 6.93
C LEU A 60 18.94 5.68 5.95
N ASP A 61 20.18 5.84 6.40
CA ASP A 61 21.28 6.11 5.48
C ASP A 61 21.62 4.85 4.67
N ASN A 62 22.47 5.01 3.64
CA ASN A 62 22.78 3.92 2.73
C ASN A 62 23.56 2.78 3.39
N GLU A 63 24.39 3.08 4.39
CA GLU A 63 25.19 2.07 5.08
C GLU A 63 24.29 1.18 5.93
N ARG A 64 23.38 1.79 6.71
CA ARG A 64 22.43 1.06 7.54
C ARG A 64 21.37 0.36 6.71
N TRP A 65 20.94 0.97 5.60
CA TRP A 65 19.97 0.38 4.69
C TRP A 65 20.41 -0.99 4.18
N ILE A 66 21.68 -1.18 3.80
CA ILE A 66 22.16 -2.46 3.26
C ILE A 66 21.91 -3.62 4.24
N SER A 67 22.12 -3.40 5.54
CA SER A 67 21.86 -4.43 6.56
C SER A 67 20.37 -4.71 6.74
N VAL A 68 19.54 -3.66 6.74
CA VAL A 68 18.08 -3.78 6.92
C VAL A 68 17.42 -4.37 5.67
N GLU A 69 17.93 -4.06 4.48
CA GLU A 69 17.44 -4.55 3.20
C GLU A 69 17.45 -6.07 3.13
N GLU A 70 18.53 -6.70 3.62
CA GLU A 70 18.67 -8.15 3.66
C GLU A 70 17.52 -8.80 4.42
N SER A 71 17.26 -8.35 5.65
CA SER A 71 16.15 -8.83 6.50
C SER A 71 14.77 -8.53 5.92
N LEU A 72 14.60 -7.40 5.23
CA LEU A 72 13.29 -6.99 4.73
C LEU A 72 12.95 -7.59 3.36
N SER A 73 13.95 -8.02 2.59
CA SER A 73 13.78 -8.52 1.23
C SER A 73 12.78 -9.68 1.12
N GLU A 74 12.66 -10.51 2.16
CA GLU A 74 11.73 -11.65 2.19
C GLU A 74 10.25 -11.26 2.18
N PHE A 75 9.91 -10.04 2.62
CA PHE A 75 8.53 -9.56 2.67
C PHE A 75 8.05 -8.94 1.35
N PHE A 76 8.94 -8.79 0.37
CA PHE A 76 8.64 -8.14 -0.90
C PHE A 76 8.98 -9.05 -2.08
N ILE A 77 8.18 -8.93 -3.14
CA ILE A 77 8.55 -9.46 -4.45
C ILE A 77 9.45 -8.42 -5.11
N ASP A 78 10.70 -8.80 -5.36
CA ASP A 78 11.69 -7.98 -6.05
C ASP A 78 11.65 -8.29 -7.57
N ASN A 79 11.25 -7.31 -8.37
CA ASN A 79 11.23 -7.44 -9.84
C ASN A 79 12.52 -6.92 -10.51
N GLY A 80 13.52 -6.53 -9.73
CA GLY A 80 14.78 -5.95 -10.18
C GLY A 80 14.83 -4.42 -10.08
N GLU A 81 13.70 -3.72 -10.23
CA GLU A 81 13.62 -2.26 -10.18
C GLU A 81 12.85 -1.74 -8.96
N GLU A 82 11.86 -2.50 -8.53
CA GLU A 82 10.89 -2.11 -7.50
C GLU A 82 10.59 -3.28 -6.55
N TRP A 83 10.21 -2.93 -5.32
CA TRP A 83 9.65 -3.86 -4.35
C TRP A 83 8.13 -3.81 -4.36
N ILE A 84 7.52 -4.98 -4.53
CA ILE A 84 6.08 -5.18 -4.57
C ILE A 84 5.64 -5.89 -3.28
N HIS A 85 4.64 -5.36 -2.60
CA HIS A 85 4.12 -5.94 -1.36
C HIS A 85 2.78 -6.64 -1.64
N GLU A 86 2.81 -7.97 -1.72
CA GLU A 86 1.68 -8.77 -2.22
C GLU A 86 0.40 -8.57 -1.40
N ARG A 87 0.49 -8.65 -0.06
CA ARG A 87 -0.66 -8.38 0.82
C ARG A 87 -1.31 -7.02 0.55
N ILE A 88 -0.50 -5.97 0.41
CA ILE A 88 -1.01 -4.61 0.18
C ILE A 88 -1.68 -4.52 -1.19
N GLU A 89 -1.13 -5.16 -2.23
CA GLU A 89 -1.79 -5.25 -3.55
C GLU A 89 -3.19 -5.87 -3.46
N GLN A 90 -3.33 -6.97 -2.70
CA GLN A 90 -4.63 -7.63 -2.50
C GLN A 90 -5.63 -6.73 -1.74
N ASP A 91 -5.15 -6.03 -0.71
CA ASP A 91 -5.98 -5.09 0.06
C ASP A 91 -6.42 -3.90 -0.80
N LEU A 92 -5.52 -3.34 -1.61
CA LEU A 92 -5.80 -2.25 -2.55
C LEU A 92 -6.82 -2.67 -3.61
N ALA A 93 -6.66 -3.84 -4.20
CA ALA A 93 -7.61 -4.39 -5.16
C ALA A 93 -9.01 -4.53 -4.54
N SER A 94 -9.08 -5.03 -3.30
CA SER A 94 -10.33 -5.17 -2.54
C SER A 94 -10.99 -3.82 -2.23
N VAL A 95 -10.21 -2.78 -1.91
CA VAL A 95 -10.73 -1.44 -1.68
C VAL A 95 -11.24 -0.82 -2.99
N HIS A 96 -10.48 -0.94 -4.07
CA HIS A 96 -10.89 -0.42 -5.38
C HIS A 96 -12.19 -1.06 -5.87
N ALA A 97 -12.34 -2.39 -5.77
CA ALA A 97 -13.57 -3.08 -6.12
C ALA A 97 -14.80 -2.55 -5.35
N LYS A 98 -14.64 -2.30 -4.04
CA LYS A 98 -15.71 -1.72 -3.20
C LYS A 98 -16.06 -0.29 -3.61
N LEU A 99 -15.06 0.53 -3.95
CA LEU A 99 -15.27 1.91 -4.41
C LEU A 99 -16.00 1.95 -5.76
N GLU A 100 -15.62 1.09 -6.69
CA GLU A 100 -16.27 0.96 -8.00
C GLU A 100 -17.73 0.54 -7.86
N GLN A 101 -18.01 -0.49 -7.05
CA GLN A 101 -19.38 -0.94 -6.78
C GLN A 101 -20.26 0.18 -6.20
N ARG A 102 -19.72 0.94 -5.22
CA ARG A 102 -20.42 2.09 -4.62
C ARG A 102 -20.67 3.20 -5.64
N SER A 103 -19.68 3.49 -6.48
CA SER A 103 -19.80 4.48 -7.56
C SER A 103 -20.90 4.09 -8.56
N ALA A 104 -20.91 2.82 -9.00
CA ALA A 104 -21.92 2.29 -9.91
C ALA A 104 -23.34 2.36 -9.31
N ALA A 105 -23.51 1.92 -8.05
CA ALA A 105 -24.78 1.98 -7.35
C ALA A 105 -25.29 3.44 -7.16
N GLY A 106 -24.37 4.37 -6.90
CA GLY A 106 -24.68 5.80 -6.83
C GLY A 106 -25.20 6.36 -8.15
N LYS A 107 -24.51 6.06 -9.27
CA LYS A 107 -24.93 6.47 -10.62
C LYS A 107 -26.30 5.87 -10.99
N ALA A 108 -26.51 4.59 -10.73
CA ALA A 108 -27.78 3.92 -10.98
C ALA A 108 -28.94 4.54 -10.17
N SER A 109 -28.69 4.88 -8.90
CA SER A 109 -29.67 5.54 -8.05
C SER A 109 -30.09 6.92 -8.57
N VAL A 110 -29.12 7.71 -9.06
CA VAL A 110 -29.39 9.02 -9.69
C VAL A 110 -30.19 8.86 -10.98
N ALA A 111 -29.82 7.90 -11.84
CA ALA A 111 -30.54 7.62 -13.09
C ALA A 111 -32.00 7.24 -12.83
N LYS A 112 -32.26 6.33 -11.87
CA LYS A 112 -33.62 5.92 -11.47
C LYS A 112 -34.46 7.10 -10.96
N ARG A 113 -33.86 7.99 -10.16
CA ARG A 113 -34.54 9.21 -9.67
C ARG A 113 -34.89 10.20 -10.79
N LYS A 114 -34.08 10.29 -11.84
CA LYS A 114 -34.37 11.13 -13.02
C LYS A 114 -35.50 10.54 -13.86
N ALA A 115 -35.47 9.23 -14.10
CA ALA A 115 -36.51 8.53 -14.85
C ALA A 115 -37.90 8.66 -14.19
N ASN A 116 -37.99 8.57 -12.87
CA ASN A 116 -39.27 8.71 -12.15
C ASN A 116 -39.81 10.16 -12.09
N LYS A 117 -39.04 11.16 -12.51
CA LYS A 117 -39.46 12.57 -12.56
C LYS A 117 -39.94 13.01 -13.95
N THR A 118 -39.84 12.11 -14.94
CA THR A 118 -40.31 12.30 -16.32
C THR A 118 -41.60 11.50 -16.48
#